data_AF-A0A7S3DLG9-F1
#
_entry.id   AF-A0A7S3DLG9-F1
#
_cell.length_a   1.000
_cell.length_b   1.000
_cell.length_c   1.000
_cell.angle_alpha   90.00
_cell.angle_beta   90.00
_cell.angle_gamma   90.00
#
_symmetry.space_group_name_H-M   'P 1'
#
loop_
_entity.id
_entity.type
_entity.pdbx_description
1 polymer ?
#
loop_
_entity_poly.entity_id
_entity_poly.type
_entity_poly.pdbx_seq_one_letter_code
_entity_poly.pdbx_strand_id
1 'polypeptide(L)'
;MKRPLEDVNILWNKCLDIPELGESCIGIFVIPDNLTLGVQVNISGHVFQETLVQGNQVCLDDNTLLELVTDIPALAEFKSIIKLVEKLHHFIPAEVLSICVTIEDIKYDGSYIDGCPVLDATLICWEGKCLYKGSHDFGCFHVKV
;
A
#
# COMPACT_ATOMS: atom_id res chain seq x y z
N MET A 1 4.42 -18.66 7.31
CA MET A 1 5.39 -17.87 8.12
C MET A 1 6.12 -16.96 7.14
N LYS A 2 5.64 -15.72 6.92
CA LYS A 2 6.33 -14.76 6.05
C LYS A 2 7.61 -14.31 6.79
N ARG A 3 8.79 -14.48 6.19
CA ARG A 3 10.03 -13.91 6.74
C ARG A 3 9.94 -12.39 6.65
N PRO A 4 10.40 -11.64 7.67
CA PRO A 4 10.66 -10.22 7.50
C PRO A 4 11.61 -10.02 6.33
N LEU A 5 11.27 -9.14 5.39
CA LEU A 5 12.11 -8.76 4.24
C LEU A 5 13.17 -7.74 4.70
N GLU A 6 13.90 -8.06 5.77
CA GLU A 6 14.75 -7.10 6.50
C GLU A 6 16.00 -6.62 5.75
N ASP A 7 16.26 -7.09 4.52
CA ASP A 7 17.43 -6.69 3.72
C ASP A 7 17.11 -6.57 2.21
N VAL A 8 15.97 -6.00 1.83
CA VAL A 8 15.67 -5.74 0.42
C VAL A 8 16.27 -4.42 -0.06
N ASN A 9 17.04 -4.49 -1.15
CA ASN A 9 17.59 -3.31 -1.82
C ASN A 9 16.49 -2.60 -2.61
N ILE A 10 16.10 -1.41 -2.15
CA ILE A 10 15.11 -0.57 -2.83
C ILE A 10 15.78 0.07 -4.05
N LEU A 11 15.32 -0.32 -5.23
CA LEU A 11 15.89 0.11 -6.52
C LEU A 11 15.31 1.44 -7.00
N TRP A 12 14.11 1.77 -6.54
CA TRP A 12 13.42 3.02 -6.83
C TRP A 12 12.54 3.41 -5.65
N ASN A 13 12.46 4.70 -5.34
CA ASN A 13 11.49 5.20 -4.37
C ASN A 13 10.98 6.59 -4.76
N LYS A 14 9.79 6.91 -4.25
CA LYS A 14 9.28 8.27 -4.25
C LYS A 14 8.30 8.48 -3.11
N CYS A 15 8.26 9.69 -2.59
CA CYS A 15 7.32 10.12 -1.55
C CYS A 15 6.42 11.24 -2.07
N LEU A 16 5.17 11.24 -1.63
CA LEU A 16 4.19 12.28 -1.83
C LEU A 16 3.54 12.61 -0.48
N ASP A 17 3.16 13.87 -0.29
CA ASP A 17 2.33 14.26 0.84
C ASP A 17 0.85 14.11 0.44
N ILE A 18 0.17 13.14 1.05
CA ILE A 18 -1.22 12.79 0.73
C ILE A 18 -2.13 13.31 1.85
N PRO A 19 -3.20 14.05 1.52
CA PRO A 19 -4.16 14.52 2.52
C PRO A 19 -4.65 13.38 3.42
N GLU A 20 -4.73 13.62 4.72
CA GLU A 20 -5.14 12.66 5.77
C GLU A 20 -4.18 11.47 6.02
N LEU A 21 -3.29 11.11 5.08
CA LEU A 21 -2.25 10.09 5.26
C LEU A 21 -0.88 10.66 5.64
N GLY A 22 -0.65 11.94 5.34
CA GLY A 22 0.66 12.59 5.46
C GLY A 22 1.67 12.08 4.43
N GLU A 23 2.95 12.17 4.78
CA GLU A 23 4.03 11.65 3.93
C GLU A 23 3.86 10.15 3.71
N SER A 24 3.66 9.80 2.45
CA SER A 24 3.48 8.44 1.96
C SER A 24 4.54 8.17 0.92
N CYS A 25 5.30 7.08 1.07
CA CYS A 25 6.36 6.68 0.15
C CYS A 25 6.09 5.30 -0.42
N ILE A 26 6.40 5.13 -1.70
CA ILE A 26 6.46 3.83 -2.36
C ILE A 26 7.91 3.55 -2.73
N GLY A 27 8.39 2.38 -2.34
CA GLY A 27 9.65 1.79 -2.75
C GLY A 27 9.42 0.54 -3.59
N ILE A 28 10.25 0.34 -4.60
CA ILE A 28 10.23 -0.85 -5.45
C ILE A 28 11.52 -1.62 -5.25
N PHE A 29 11.40 -2.92 -5.01
CA PHE A 29 12.53 -3.85 -4.95
C PHE A 29 12.27 -5.07 -5.81
N VAL A 30 13.32 -5.82 -6.12
CA VAL A 30 13.22 -7.07 -6.87
C VAL A 30 13.90 -8.16 -6.08
N ILE A 31 13.29 -9.35 -6.07
CA ILE A 31 13.87 -10.57 -5.51
C ILE A 31 14.53 -11.32 -6.68
N PRO A 32 15.87 -11.37 -6.76
CA PRO A 32 16.58 -11.91 -7.93
C PRO A 32 16.30 -13.39 -8.17
N ASP A 33 16.16 -14.18 -7.10
CA ASP A 33 16.03 -15.65 -7.16
C ASP A 33 14.83 -16.12 -8.00
N ASN A 34 13.80 -15.29 -8.11
CA ASN A 34 12.55 -15.61 -8.82
C ASN A 34 12.02 -14.44 -9.66
N LEU A 35 12.83 -13.40 -9.89
CA LEU A 35 12.46 -12.17 -10.60
C LEU A 35 11.14 -11.56 -10.13
N THR A 36 10.85 -11.68 -8.83
CA THR A 36 9.59 -11.18 -8.27
C THR A 36 9.73 -9.72 -7.88
N LEU A 37 8.83 -8.89 -8.41
CA LEU A 37 8.73 -7.49 -8.00
C LEU A 37 8.14 -7.41 -6.59
N GLY A 38 8.65 -6.51 -5.78
CA GLY A 38 8.12 -6.20 -4.47
C GLY A 38 7.91 -4.70 -4.29
N VAL A 39 6.96 -4.39 -3.43
CA VAL A 39 6.57 -3.02 -3.10
C VAL A 39 6.77 -2.82 -1.61
N GLN A 40 7.46 -1.75 -1.25
CA GLN A 40 7.49 -1.19 0.08
C GLN A 40 6.56 0.02 0.11
N VAL A 41 5.69 0.09 1.10
CA VAL A 41 4.84 1.25 1.36
C VAL A 41 5.22 1.79 2.73
N ASN A 42 5.55 3.08 2.81
CA ASN A 42 5.75 3.75 4.08
C ASN A 42 4.71 4.86 4.23
N ILE A 43 3.85 4.80 5.24
CA ILE A 43 2.84 5.82 5.51
C ILE A 43 3.00 6.28 6.94
N SER A 44 3.28 7.58 7.15
CA SER A 44 3.45 8.15 8.49
C SER A 44 4.47 7.38 9.37
N GLY A 45 5.53 6.84 8.76
CA GLY A 45 6.57 6.07 9.45
C GLY A 45 6.28 4.57 9.59
N HIS A 46 5.10 4.10 9.17
CA HIS A 46 4.76 2.69 9.14
C HIS A 46 5.18 2.06 7.84
N VAL A 47 6.14 1.14 7.91
CA VAL A 47 6.70 0.45 6.75
C VAL A 47 6.05 -0.91 6.59
N PHE A 48 5.51 -1.16 5.40
CA PHE A 48 4.95 -2.42 4.97
C PHE A 48 5.67 -2.88 3.71
N GLN A 49 5.91 -4.17 3.58
CA GLN A 49 6.58 -4.74 2.42
C GLN A 49 5.85 -5.98 1.97
N GLU A 50 5.55 -6.04 0.68
CA GLU A 50 4.90 -7.18 0.08
C GLU A 50 5.48 -7.50 -1.29
N THR A 51 5.33 -8.76 -1.67
CA THR A 51 5.79 -9.27 -2.97
C THR A 51 4.61 -9.43 -3.91
N LEU A 52 4.77 -9.00 -5.15
CA LEU A 52 3.79 -9.16 -6.22
C LEU A 52 3.99 -10.53 -6.86
N VAL A 53 3.55 -11.58 -6.14
CA VAL A 53 3.73 -12.98 -6.59
C VAL A 53 2.79 -13.31 -7.75
N GLN A 54 1.60 -12.70 -7.80
CA GLN A 54 0.63 -12.86 -8.89
C GLN A 54 -0.22 -11.60 -9.03
N GLY A 55 0.03 -10.81 -10.08
CA GLY A 55 -0.69 -9.58 -10.37
C GLY A 55 0.18 -8.34 -10.25
N ASN A 56 -0.45 -7.18 -10.38
CA ASN A 56 0.20 -5.88 -10.32
C ASN A 56 -0.28 -5.04 -9.12
N GLN A 57 -1.10 -5.61 -8.24
CA GLN A 57 -1.67 -4.89 -7.11
C GLN A 57 -1.36 -5.61 -5.79
N VAL A 58 -1.11 -4.82 -4.75
CA VAL A 58 -1.07 -5.27 -3.38
C VAL A 58 -1.83 -4.31 -2.48
N CYS A 59 -2.62 -4.85 -1.56
CA CYS A 59 -3.33 -4.09 -0.54
C CYS A 59 -2.78 -4.44 0.84
N LEU A 60 -2.80 -3.46 1.74
CA LEU A 60 -2.52 -3.69 3.15
C LEU A 60 -3.57 -4.64 3.74
N ASP A 61 -3.14 -5.55 4.61
CA ASP A 61 -4.04 -6.46 5.31
C ASP A 61 -4.79 -5.76 6.45
N ASP A 62 -5.87 -6.39 6.93
CA ASP A 62 -6.75 -5.82 7.96
C ASP A 62 -6.00 -5.46 9.26
N ASN A 63 -4.99 -6.24 9.69
CA ASN A 63 -4.25 -5.91 10.92
C ASN A 63 -3.43 -4.65 10.72
N THR A 64 -2.74 -4.57 9.58
CA THR A 64 -1.99 -3.38 9.18
C THR A 64 -2.88 -2.14 9.09
N LEU A 65 -4.07 -2.27 8.49
CA LEU A 65 -5.04 -1.17 8.40
C LEU A 65 -5.51 -0.71 9.79
N LEU A 66 -5.70 -1.63 10.73
CA LEU A 66 -6.08 -1.31 12.12
C LEU A 66 -4.97 -0.62 12.92
N GLU A 67 -3.71 -0.96 12.65
CA GLU A 67 -2.54 -0.26 13.21
C GLU A 67 -2.53 1.19 12.72
N LEU A 68 -2.60 1.41 11.39
CA LEU A 68 -2.64 2.75 10.80
C LEU A 68 -3.78 3.61 11.35
N VAL A 69 -4.96 3.04 11.58
CA VAL A 69 -6.10 3.75 12.19
C VAL A 69 -5.80 4.23 13.59
N THR A 70 -4.97 3.50 14.34
CA THR A 70 -4.60 3.88 15.70
C THR A 70 -3.59 5.01 15.71
N ASP A 71 -2.70 5.05 14.72
CA ASP A 71 -1.55 5.94 14.71
C ASP A 71 -1.77 7.23 13.90
N ILE A 72 -2.67 7.22 12.91
CA ILE A 72 -3.08 8.42 12.18
C ILE A 72 -4.15 9.17 12.99
N PRO A 73 -3.87 10.40 13.49
CA PRO A 73 -4.78 11.10 14.40
C PRO A 73 -6.18 11.35 13.81
N ALA A 74 -6.27 11.60 12.50
CA ALA A 74 -7.53 11.79 11.80
C ALA A 74 -8.40 10.52 11.74
N LEU A 75 -7.78 9.33 11.85
CA LEU A 75 -8.49 8.04 11.83
C LEU A 75 -8.84 7.52 13.23
N ALA A 76 -8.14 8.00 14.26
CA ALA A 76 -8.25 7.48 15.62
C ALA A 76 -9.68 7.53 16.18
N GLU A 77 -10.48 8.53 15.81
CA GLU A 77 -11.88 8.66 16.24
C GLU A 77 -12.80 7.57 15.65
N PHE A 78 -12.42 7.00 14.51
CA PHE A 78 -13.20 5.98 13.80
C PHE A 78 -12.85 4.55 14.22
N LYS A 79 -11.85 4.37 15.09
CA LYS A 79 -11.39 3.05 15.56
C LYS A 79 -12.53 2.15 16.07
N SER A 80 -13.47 2.71 16.82
CA SER A 80 -14.62 1.95 17.34
C SER A 80 -15.56 1.48 16.23
N ILE A 81 -15.75 2.29 15.19
CA ILE A 81 -16.60 1.95 14.04
C ILE A 81 -15.92 0.86 13.21
N ILE A 82 -14.63 0.99 12.90
CA ILE A 82 -13.91 -0.03 12.13
C ILE A 82 -13.90 -1.37 12.86
N LYS A 83 -13.63 -1.38 14.17
CA LYS A 83 -13.68 -2.62 14.97
C LYS A 83 -15.08 -3.24 14.99
N LEU A 84 -16.14 -2.43 14.95
CA LEU A 84 -17.50 -2.95 14.83
C LEU A 84 -17.72 -3.59 13.45
N VAL A 85 -17.27 -2.94 12.38
CA VAL A 85 -17.35 -3.45 11.00
C VAL A 85 -16.59 -4.76 10.86
N GLU A 86 -15.33 -4.80 11.28
CA GLU A 86 -14.49 -6.00 11.30
C GLU A 86 -15.17 -7.13 12.07
N LYS A 87 -15.73 -6.84 13.25
CA LYS A 87 -16.43 -7.86 14.06
C LYS A 87 -17.70 -8.38 13.40
N LEU A 88 -18.43 -7.53 12.68
CA LEU A 88 -19.69 -7.91 12.01
C LEU A 88 -19.45 -8.69 10.73
N HIS A 89 -18.44 -8.30 9.95
CA HIS A 89 -18.17 -8.87 8.63
C HIS A 89 -17.05 -9.92 8.65
N HIS A 90 -16.31 -10.04 9.74
CA HIS A 90 -15.07 -10.84 9.88
C HIS A 90 -13.91 -10.36 9.00
N PHE A 91 -14.04 -9.21 8.36
CA PHE A 91 -13.03 -8.51 7.57
C PHE A 91 -13.41 -7.03 7.47
N ILE A 92 -12.48 -6.19 7.01
CA ILE A 92 -12.74 -4.78 6.72
C ILE A 92 -13.07 -4.62 5.23
N PRO A 93 -14.30 -4.24 4.84
CA PRO A 93 -14.62 -4.04 3.43
C PRO A 93 -13.76 -2.94 2.82
N ALA A 94 -13.23 -3.17 1.63
CA ALA A 94 -12.37 -2.21 0.94
C ALA A 94 -13.09 -0.88 0.64
N GLU A 95 -14.42 -0.91 0.49
CA GLU A 95 -15.22 0.31 0.37
C GLU A 95 -15.27 1.16 1.64
N VAL A 96 -14.92 0.62 2.80
CA VAL A 96 -14.89 1.32 4.10
C VAL A 96 -13.48 1.80 4.39
N LEU A 97 -12.49 0.92 4.27
CA LEU A 97 -11.08 1.23 4.52
C LEU A 97 -10.21 0.32 3.65
N SER A 98 -9.37 0.90 2.81
CA SER A 98 -8.39 0.18 1.99
C SER A 98 -7.23 1.09 1.63
N ILE A 99 -6.05 0.50 1.53
CA ILE A 99 -4.86 1.14 0.96
C ILE A 99 -4.20 0.09 0.08
N CYS A 100 -4.11 0.39 -1.21
CA CYS A 100 -3.58 -0.51 -2.22
C CYS A 100 -2.57 0.21 -3.10
N VAL A 101 -1.50 -0.47 -3.45
CA VAL A 101 -0.59 -0.04 -4.51
C VAL A 101 -0.84 -0.90 -5.74
N THR A 102 -1.09 -0.26 -6.86
CA THR A 102 -1.19 -0.88 -8.18
C THR A 102 -0.01 -0.41 -9.03
N ILE A 103 0.71 -1.33 -9.67
CA ILE A 103 1.74 -1.02 -10.66
C ILE A 103 1.09 -1.03 -12.04
N GLU A 104 0.82 0.15 -12.57
CA GLU A 104 0.29 0.30 -13.92
C GLU A 104 1.40 0.14 -14.97
N ASP A 105 1.00 -0.22 -16.19
CA ASP A 105 1.89 -0.35 -17.36
C ASP A 105 3.15 -1.22 -17.13
N ILE A 106 3.01 -2.27 -16.32
CA ILE A 106 4.15 -3.13 -15.99
C ILE A 106 4.70 -3.84 -17.23
N LYS A 107 6.00 -3.69 -17.47
CA LYS A 107 6.71 -4.35 -18.58
C LYS A 107 7.95 -5.05 -18.06
N TYR A 108 8.13 -6.27 -18.52
CA TYR A 108 9.30 -7.08 -18.24
C TYR A 108 10.10 -7.22 -19.53
N ASP A 109 11.27 -6.58 -19.60
CA ASP A 109 12.20 -6.70 -20.73
C ASP A 109 13.50 -7.29 -20.21
N GLY A 110 13.56 -8.62 -20.02
CA GLY A 110 14.74 -9.49 -19.78
C GLY A 110 15.83 -9.06 -18.77
N SER A 111 16.32 -7.83 -18.88
CA SER A 111 17.23 -7.10 -18.02
C SER A 111 16.58 -5.96 -17.22
N TYR A 112 15.32 -5.58 -17.50
CA TYR A 112 14.65 -4.44 -16.90
C TYR A 112 13.19 -4.73 -16.55
N ILE A 113 12.69 -4.02 -15.53
CA ILE A 113 11.27 -3.91 -15.22
C ILE A 113 10.90 -2.43 -15.20
N ASP A 114 9.83 -2.12 -15.93
CA ASP A 114 9.19 -0.81 -15.94
C ASP A 114 7.81 -0.90 -15.28
N GLY A 115 7.36 0.20 -14.68
CA GLY A 115 6.00 0.32 -14.17
C GLY A 115 5.73 1.65 -13.51
N CYS A 116 4.47 1.98 -13.31
CA CYS A 116 4.02 3.24 -12.70
C CYS A 116 3.19 2.92 -11.45
N PRO A 117 3.78 3.00 -10.25
CA PRO A 117 3.05 2.79 -9.01
C PRO A 117 2.00 3.88 -8.76
N VAL A 118 0.78 3.43 -8.49
CA VAL A 118 -0.37 4.22 -8.11
C VAL A 118 -0.85 3.75 -6.74
N LEU A 119 -1.00 4.67 -5.78
CA LEU A 119 -1.59 4.40 -4.47
C LEU A 119 -3.08 4.75 -4.50
N ASP A 120 -3.93 3.74 -4.37
CA ASP A 120 -5.35 3.91 -4.15
C ASP A 120 -5.64 3.81 -2.65
N ALA A 121 -6.24 4.86 -2.07
CA ALA A 121 -6.59 4.88 -0.67
C ALA A 121 -8.06 5.29 -0.47
N THR A 122 -8.74 4.51 0.35
CA THR A 122 -10.07 4.78 0.91
C THR A 122 -9.91 4.80 2.42
N LEU A 123 -10.06 5.97 3.04
CA LEU A 123 -10.01 6.11 4.49
C LEU A 123 -11.39 6.47 4.99
N ILE A 124 -12.01 5.51 5.69
CA ILE A 124 -13.30 5.67 6.36
C ILE A 124 -14.35 6.27 5.43
N CYS A 125 -14.94 5.40 4.62
CA CYS A 125 -16.16 5.72 3.89
C CYS A 125 -17.35 5.00 4.53
N TRP A 126 -18.35 5.78 4.93
CA TRP A 126 -19.59 5.27 5.49
C TRP A 126 -20.77 6.08 4.98
N GLU A 127 -21.81 5.41 4.50
CA GLU A 127 -23.06 6.05 4.00
C GLU A 127 -22.81 7.18 2.98
N GLY A 128 -21.81 7.00 2.10
CA GLY A 128 -21.48 7.97 1.05
C GLY A 128 -20.67 9.18 1.52
N LYS A 129 -20.25 9.23 2.79
CA LYS A 129 -19.29 10.21 3.30
C LYS A 129 -17.96 9.54 3.54
N CYS A 130 -16.89 10.14 3.03
CA CYS A 130 -15.53 9.65 3.19
C CYS A 130 -14.70 10.71 3.90
N LEU A 131 -13.83 10.30 4.82
CA LEU A 131 -12.76 11.18 5.28
C LEU A 131 -11.81 11.44 4.11
N TYR A 132 -11.42 10.37 3.42
CA TYR A 132 -10.59 10.45 2.23
C TYR A 132 -10.91 9.32 1.25
N LYS A 133 -10.95 9.63 -0.05
CA LYS A 133 -10.95 8.63 -1.11
C LYS A 133 -10.26 9.21 -2.34
N GLY A 134 -9.19 8.59 -2.80
CA GLY A 134 -8.44 9.07 -3.94
C GLY A 134 -7.31 8.16 -4.36
N SER A 135 -6.74 8.51 -5.51
CA SER A 135 -5.65 7.79 -6.16
C SER A 135 -4.51 8.74 -6.45
N HIS A 136 -3.27 8.30 -6.20
CA HIS A 136 -2.06 9.12 -6.40
C HIS A 136 -1.03 8.37 -7.23
N ASP A 137 -0.61 8.99 -8.33
CA ASP A 137 0.45 8.49 -9.19
C ASP A 137 1.83 8.93 -8.64
N PHE A 138 2.66 7.94 -8.32
CA PHE A 138 4.02 8.15 -7.83
C PHE A 138 5.04 8.28 -8.99
N GLY A 139 4.59 8.32 -10.23
CA GLY A 139 5.43 8.33 -11.43
C GLY A 139 6.11 6.98 -11.67
N CYS A 140 6.70 6.85 -12.86
CA CYS A 140 7.19 5.56 -13.33
C CYS A 140 8.64 5.27 -12.93
N PHE A 141 8.95 3.99 -12.78
CA PHE A 141 10.29 3.47 -12.57
C PHE A 141 10.78 2.70 -13.80
N HIS A 142 12.10 2.61 -13.92
CA HIS A 142 12.82 1.74 -14.85
C HIS A 142 13.99 1.14 -14.07
N VAL A 143 13.87 -0.12 -13.64
CA VAL A 143 14.84 -0.79 -12.76
C VAL A 143 15.48 -1.97 -13.46
N LYS A 144 16.78 -2.14 -13.25
CA LYS A 144 17.53 -3.27 -13.79
C LYS A 144 17.37 -4.50 -12.89
N VAL A 145 17.19 -5.68 -13.49
CA VAL A 145 17.08 -6.97 -12.80
C VAL A 145 18.33 -7.82 -13.00
#